data_AF-A0A1X9PUF5-F1
#
_entry.id   AF-A0A1X9PUF5-F1
#
_cell.length_a   1.000
_cell.length_b   1.000
_cell.length_c   1.000
_cell.angle_alpha   90.00
_cell.angle_beta   90.00
_cell.angle_gamma   90.00
#
_symmetry.space_group_name_H-M   'P 1'
#
loop_
_entity.id
_entity.type
_entity.pdbx_description
1 polymer ?
#
loop_
_entity_poly.entity_id
_entity_poly.type
_entity_poly.pdbx_seq_one_letter_code
_entity_poly.pdbx_strand_id
1 'polypeptide(L)'
;MSLVTQVILNADEELRYPTVGELETINSYLKTGEDRIRIISLLQNKEQTIIRMASKQIFQLHPEYIAPGGNASGARQRSLCLRDYGWYLRLITYGVLAGDKEPIDKIGLIGVREMYNSLGVPINGMIDAIQCLKQATLENISQEDV
;
A
#
# COMPACT_ATOMS: atom_id res chain seq x y z
N MET A 1 12.05 3.08 4.49
CA MET A 1 13.32 3.77 4.15
C MET A 1 13.00 4.69 2.98
N SER A 2 13.59 5.88 2.88
CA SER A 2 13.32 6.81 1.77
C SER A 2 14.40 6.71 0.69
N LEU A 3 14.13 7.29 -0.48
CA LEU A 3 15.09 7.39 -1.59
C LEU A 3 16.45 7.95 -1.12
N VAL A 4 16.44 8.95 -0.24
CA VAL A 4 17.66 9.56 0.31
C VAL A 4 18.49 8.55 1.09
N THR A 5 17.85 7.73 1.92
CA THR A 5 18.55 6.71 2.70
C THR A 5 19.17 5.65 1.78
N GLN A 6 18.50 5.25 0.70
CA GLN A 6 19.07 4.30 -0.25
C GLN A 6 20.32 4.84 -0.94
N VAL A 7 20.28 6.09 -1.39
CA VAL A 7 21.47 6.74 -1.99
C VAL A 7 22.64 6.77 -1.01
N ILE A 8 22.39 7.07 0.26
CA ILE A 8 23.43 7.09 1.29
C ILE A 8 23.99 5.69 1.54
N LEU A 9 23.13 4.67 1.70
CA LEU A 9 23.56 3.30 1.96
C LEU A 9 24.38 2.72 0.79
N ASN A 10 23.95 2.96 -0.46
CA ASN A 10 24.69 2.49 -1.63
C ASN A 10 26.08 3.13 -1.70
N ALA A 11 26.19 4.44 -1.43
CA ALA A 11 27.48 5.12 -1.42
C ALA A 11 28.39 4.67 -0.26
N ASP A 12 27.81 4.36 0.90
CA ASP A 12 28.51 3.84 2.09
C ASP A 12 29.07 2.44 1.85
N GLU A 13 28.30 1.54 1.24
CA GLU A 13 28.75 0.18 0.84
C GLU A 13 29.94 0.24 -0.12
N GLU A 14 30.01 1.27 -0.97
CA GLU A 14 31.09 1.49 -1.92
C GLU A 14 32.23 2.39 -1.38
N LEU A 15 32.16 2.83 -0.12
CA LEU A 15 33.14 3.72 0.53
C LEU A 15 33.44 5.00 -0.28
N ARG A 16 32.42 5.57 -0.90
CA ARG A 16 32.52 6.79 -1.73
C ARG A 16 31.47 7.82 -1.34
N TYR A 17 31.64 9.03 -1.85
CA TYR A 17 30.57 10.02 -1.82
C TYR A 17 29.49 9.69 -2.87
N PRO A 18 28.26 10.22 -2.69
CA PRO A 18 27.27 10.20 -3.74
C PRO A 18 27.79 10.87 -5.02
N THR A 19 27.58 10.22 -6.15
CA THR A 19 27.88 10.72 -7.49
C THR A 19 26.95 11.87 -7.86
N VAL A 20 27.29 12.62 -8.92
CA VAL A 20 26.44 13.71 -9.44
C VAL A 20 25.03 13.21 -9.77
N GLY A 21 24.90 12.03 -10.40
CA GLY A 21 23.60 11.45 -10.74
C GLY A 21 22.77 11.04 -9.51
N GLU A 22 23.40 10.52 -8.47
CA GLU A 22 22.74 10.21 -7.19
C GLU A 22 22.25 11.49 -6.49
N LEU A 23 23.05 12.56 -6.50
CA LEU A 23 22.65 13.86 -5.96
C LEU A 23 21.50 14.49 -6.76
N GLU A 24 21.52 14.36 -8.08
CA GLU A 24 20.41 14.79 -8.95
C GLU A 24 19.11 14.03 -8.65
N THR A 25 19.22 12.74 -8.30
CA THR A 25 18.08 11.91 -7.89
C THR A 25 17.48 12.42 -6.59
N ILE A 26 18.32 12.71 -5.58
CA ILE A 26 17.87 13.34 -4.32
C ILE A 26 17.19 14.69 -4.59
N ASN A 27 17.80 15.53 -5.44
CA ASN A 27 17.26 16.85 -5.75
C ASN A 27 15.89 16.76 -6.42
N SER A 28 15.73 15.85 -7.40
CA SER A 28 14.46 15.61 -8.10
C SER A 28 13.38 15.07 -7.17
N TYR A 29 13.75 14.17 -6.25
CA TYR A 29 12.86 13.66 -5.21
C TYR A 29 12.38 14.77 -4.28
N LEU A 30 13.27 15.66 -3.82
CA LEU A 30 12.89 16.75 -2.92
C LEU A 30 11.98 17.77 -3.59
N LYS A 31 12.23 18.10 -4.87
CA LYS A 31 11.41 19.05 -5.65
C LYS A 31 9.95 18.60 -5.80
N THR A 32 9.71 17.29 -5.87
CA THR A 32 8.36 16.71 -6.05
C THR A 32 7.69 16.37 -4.71
N GLY A 33 8.26 16.79 -3.57
CA GLY A 33 7.76 16.46 -2.24
C GLY A 33 6.39 17.04 -1.91
N GLU A 34 6.12 18.28 -2.33
CA GLU A 34 4.83 18.95 -2.08
C GLU A 34 3.67 18.21 -2.77
N ASP A 35 3.87 17.76 -4.01
CA ASP A 35 2.88 16.97 -4.74
C ASP A 35 2.58 15.65 -4.03
N ARG A 36 3.61 14.95 -3.53
CA ARG A 36 3.42 13.71 -2.79
C ARG A 36 2.64 13.94 -1.49
N ILE A 37 2.91 15.04 -0.78
CA ILE A 37 2.15 15.42 0.44
C ILE A 37 0.68 15.72 0.09
N ARG A 38 0.42 16.41 -1.03
CA ARG A 38 -0.93 16.67 -1.51
C ARG A 38 -1.67 15.36 -1.82
N ILE A 39 -1.04 14.44 -2.55
CA ILE A 39 -1.62 13.15 -2.94
C ILE A 39 -1.96 12.30 -1.71
N ILE A 40 -1.05 12.16 -0.73
CA ILE A 40 -1.33 11.36 0.47
C ILE A 40 -2.45 11.96 1.33
N SER A 41 -2.56 13.30 1.37
CA SER A 41 -3.63 13.99 2.10
C SER A 41 -4.99 13.73 1.42
N LEU A 42 -5.02 13.72 0.09
CA LEU A 42 -6.21 13.35 -0.68
C LEU A 42 -6.61 11.90 -0.42
N LEU A 43 -5.65 10.96 -0.44
CA LEU A 43 -5.88 9.55 -0.14
C LEU A 43 -6.44 9.36 1.27
N GLN A 44 -5.87 10.04 2.27
CA GLN A 44 -6.34 10.00 3.65
C GLN A 44 -7.79 10.50 3.77
N ASN A 45 -8.12 11.60 3.11
CA ASN A 45 -9.48 12.15 3.12
C ASN A 45 -10.52 11.21 2.46
N LYS A 46 -10.09 10.36 1.53
CA LYS A 46 -10.96 9.42 0.81
C LYS A 46 -10.89 7.97 1.33
N GLU A 47 -10.14 7.70 2.39
CA GLU A 47 -9.89 6.36 2.94
C GLU A 47 -11.18 5.55 3.11
N GLN A 48 -12.17 6.10 3.82
CA GLN A 48 -13.42 5.38 4.11
C GLN A 48 -14.20 5.03 2.83
N THR A 49 -14.19 5.92 1.84
CA THR A 49 -14.86 5.70 0.55
C THR A 49 -14.16 4.61 -0.25
N ILE A 50 -12.83 4.68 -0.35
CA ILE A 50 -12.00 3.71 -1.06
C ILE A 50 -12.18 2.31 -0.46
N ILE A 51 -12.08 2.17 0.86
CA ILE A 51 -12.23 0.88 1.56
C ILE A 51 -13.66 0.32 1.35
N ARG A 52 -14.69 1.17 1.41
CA ARG A 52 -16.08 0.76 1.18
C ARG A 52 -16.30 0.23 -0.24
N MET A 53 -15.71 0.89 -1.25
CA MET A 53 -15.81 0.47 -2.65
C MET A 53 -15.03 -0.83 -2.89
N ALA A 54 -13.78 -0.91 -2.44
CA ALA A 54 -12.94 -2.09 -2.59
C ALA A 54 -13.55 -3.32 -1.89
N SER A 55 -14.08 -3.15 -0.68
CA SER A 55 -14.73 -4.24 0.06
C SER A 55 -16.02 -4.71 -0.61
N LYS A 56 -16.76 -3.83 -1.29
CA LYS A 56 -17.91 -4.27 -2.09
C LYS A 56 -17.47 -5.10 -3.29
N GLN A 57 -16.43 -4.66 -4.00
CA GLN A 57 -15.91 -5.36 -5.18
C GLN A 57 -15.38 -6.76 -4.81
N ILE A 58 -14.59 -6.89 -3.74
CA ILE A 58 -14.01 -8.19 -3.37
C ILE A 58 -15.08 -9.22 -3.00
N PHE A 59 -16.15 -8.83 -2.30
CA PHE A 59 -17.22 -9.75 -1.91
C PHE A 59 -18.19 -10.06 -3.06
N GLN A 60 -18.19 -9.24 -4.12
CA GLN A 60 -18.87 -9.57 -5.37
C GLN A 60 -18.06 -10.58 -6.19
N LEU A 61 -16.72 -10.45 -6.18
CA LEU A 61 -15.82 -11.37 -6.87
C LEU A 61 -15.73 -12.72 -6.15
N HIS A 62 -15.65 -12.70 -4.82
CA HIS A 62 -15.53 -13.86 -3.94
C HIS A 62 -16.64 -13.90 -2.88
N PRO A 63 -17.88 -14.23 -3.27
CA PRO A 63 -19.00 -14.34 -2.33
C PRO A 63 -18.79 -15.45 -1.29
N GLU A 64 -17.96 -16.45 -1.57
CA GLU A 64 -17.63 -17.56 -0.66
C GLU A 64 -16.95 -17.10 0.64
N TYR A 65 -16.24 -15.96 0.65
CA TYR A 65 -15.58 -15.46 1.86
C TYR A 65 -16.57 -14.98 2.92
N ILE A 66 -17.75 -14.49 2.52
CA ILE A 66 -18.81 -14.01 3.42
C ILE A 66 -19.89 -15.05 3.71
N ALA A 67 -19.94 -16.13 2.91
CA ALA A 67 -20.87 -17.23 3.12
C ALA A 67 -20.60 -17.94 4.47
N PRO A 68 -21.59 -18.62 5.08
CA PRO A 68 -21.37 -19.40 6.31
C PRO A 68 -20.21 -20.40 6.14
N GLY A 69 -19.24 -20.36 7.05
CA GLY A 69 -18.01 -21.16 6.96
C GLY A 69 -16.84 -20.46 6.27
N GLY A 70 -17.08 -19.32 5.61
CA GLY A 70 -16.03 -18.46 5.05
C GLY A 70 -15.23 -17.71 6.12
N ASN A 71 -13.99 -17.34 5.77
CA ASN A 71 -13.05 -16.65 6.64
C ASN A 71 -13.49 -15.23 7.04
N ALA A 72 -14.45 -14.62 6.33
CA ALA A 72 -14.97 -13.26 6.57
C ALA A 72 -16.49 -13.21 6.87
N SER A 73 -17.09 -14.35 7.25
CA SER A 73 -18.54 -14.51 7.40
C SER A 73 -19.16 -13.80 8.60
N GLY A 74 -18.42 -13.64 9.70
CA GLY A 74 -18.90 -12.96 10.91
C GLY A 74 -18.59 -11.46 10.93
N ALA A 75 -19.35 -10.69 11.72
CA ALA A 75 -19.17 -9.25 11.88
C ALA A 75 -17.74 -8.88 12.35
N ARG A 76 -17.16 -9.70 13.22
CA ARG A 76 -15.79 -9.52 13.70
C ARG A 76 -14.75 -9.82 12.63
N GLN A 77 -14.90 -10.91 11.89
CA GLN A 77 -13.98 -11.28 10.81
C GLN A 77 -14.01 -10.22 9.69
N ARG A 78 -15.21 -9.74 9.36
CA ARG A 78 -15.38 -8.66 8.37
C ARG A 78 -14.73 -7.36 8.84
N SER A 79 -14.82 -7.00 10.13
CA SER A 79 -14.15 -5.80 10.62
C SER A 79 -12.63 -5.92 10.58
N LEU A 80 -12.06 -7.11 10.79
CA LEU A 80 -10.63 -7.37 10.60
C LEU A 80 -10.21 -7.21 9.13
N CYS A 81 -10.99 -7.74 8.19
CA CYS A 81 -10.74 -7.55 6.75
C CYS A 81 -10.75 -6.06 6.36
N LEU A 82 -11.75 -5.29 6.83
CA LEU A 82 -11.82 -3.84 6.56
C LEU A 82 -10.67 -3.06 7.19
N ARG A 83 -10.23 -3.47 8.38
CA ARG A 83 -9.05 -2.89 9.04
C ARG A 83 -7.78 -3.12 8.22
N ASP A 84 -7.60 -4.32 7.67
CA ASP A 84 -6.43 -4.65 6.87
C ASP A 84 -6.36 -3.78 5.61
N TYR A 85 -7.50 -3.46 4.96
CA TYR A 85 -7.53 -2.47 3.86
C TYR A 85 -7.01 -1.10 4.30
N GLY A 86 -7.41 -0.60 5.47
CA GLY A 86 -6.89 0.66 6.01
C GLY A 86 -5.39 0.60 6.30
N TRP A 87 -4.88 -0.53 6.80
CA TRP A 87 -3.45 -0.72 6.99
C TRP A 87 -2.67 -0.72 5.68
N TYR A 88 -3.15 -1.40 4.64
CA TYR A 88 -2.49 -1.35 3.34
C TYR A 88 -2.56 0.04 2.70
N LEU A 89 -3.69 0.74 2.78
CA LEU A 89 -3.79 2.11 2.28
C LEU A 89 -2.80 3.04 3.00
N ARG A 90 -2.65 2.87 4.32
CA ARG A 90 -1.65 3.60 5.12
C ARG A 90 -0.21 3.25 4.75
N LEU A 91 0.10 1.99 4.46
CA LEU A 91 1.43 1.62 3.98
C LEU A 91 1.72 2.21 2.59
N ILE A 92 0.70 2.27 1.73
CA ILE A 92 0.80 2.92 0.41
C ILE A 92 1.10 4.41 0.59
N THR A 93 0.44 5.12 1.50
CA THR A 93 0.77 6.54 1.75
C THR A 93 2.20 6.73 2.27
N TYR A 94 2.72 5.79 3.07
CA TYR A 94 4.13 5.83 3.48
C TYR A 94 5.08 5.62 2.29
N GLY A 95 4.76 4.68 1.40
CA GLY A 95 5.56 4.43 0.19
C GLY A 95 5.55 5.63 -0.76
N VAL A 96 4.38 6.24 -0.97
CA VAL A 96 4.24 7.48 -1.75
C VAL A 96 5.10 8.57 -1.14
N LEU A 97 4.96 8.87 0.16
CA LEU A 97 5.74 9.95 0.78
C LEU A 97 7.25 9.70 0.72
N ALA A 98 7.67 8.45 0.98
CA ALA A 98 9.07 8.04 0.96
C ALA A 98 9.69 8.00 -0.45
N GLY A 99 8.85 7.99 -1.50
CA GLY A 99 9.27 7.81 -2.89
C GLY A 99 9.90 6.43 -3.14
N ASP A 100 9.52 5.43 -2.34
CA ASP A 100 10.14 4.11 -2.36
C ASP A 100 9.16 3.01 -1.92
N LYS A 101 9.37 1.78 -2.39
CA LYS A 101 8.60 0.58 -1.98
C LYS A 101 8.95 0.07 -0.58
N GLU A 102 10.09 0.46 -0.04
CA GLU A 102 10.65 -0.16 1.15
C GLU A 102 9.76 -0.11 2.42
N PRO A 103 8.99 0.98 2.70
CA PRO A 103 7.99 0.95 3.78
C PRO A 103 6.94 -0.16 3.61
N ILE A 104 6.55 -0.44 2.37
CA ILE A 104 5.58 -1.48 2.03
C ILE A 104 6.24 -2.85 2.15
N ASP A 105 7.44 -3.02 1.62
CA ASP A 105 8.17 -4.29 1.66
C ASP A 105 8.44 -4.74 3.10
N LYS A 106 9.04 -3.85 3.91
CA LYS A 106 9.50 -4.18 5.27
C LYS A 106 8.38 -4.45 6.25
N ILE A 107 7.20 -3.86 6.04
CA ILE A 107 6.08 -3.97 6.99
C ILE A 107 4.99 -4.90 6.47
N GLY A 108 4.66 -4.82 5.18
CA GLY A 108 3.49 -5.47 4.60
C GLY A 108 3.77 -6.70 3.75
N LEU A 109 5.01 -6.96 3.32
CA LEU A 109 5.31 -8.07 2.40
C LEU A 109 6.21 -9.15 2.99
N ILE A 110 7.21 -8.80 3.80
CA ILE A 110 8.08 -9.80 4.42
C ILE A 110 7.25 -10.62 5.42
N GLY A 111 7.13 -11.93 5.19
CA GLY A 111 6.39 -12.86 6.07
C GLY A 111 4.87 -12.89 5.86
N VAL A 112 4.34 -12.16 4.86
CA VAL A 112 2.89 -12.00 4.67
C VAL A 112 2.20 -13.33 4.30
N ARG A 113 2.89 -14.19 3.56
CA ARG A 113 2.35 -15.50 3.13
C ARG A 113 2.24 -16.44 4.32
N GLU A 114 3.28 -16.51 5.14
CA GLU A 114 3.33 -17.29 6.37
C GLU A 114 2.24 -16.84 7.35
N MET A 115 2.07 -15.54 7.51
CA MET A 115 1.02 -14.95 8.34
C MET A 115 -0.38 -15.36 7.87
N TYR A 116 -0.72 -15.14 6.59
CA TYR A 116 -2.07 -15.44 6.09
C TYR A 116 -2.36 -16.95 6.03
N ASN A 117 -1.37 -17.78 5.70
CA ASN A 117 -1.52 -19.23 5.76
C ASN A 117 -1.81 -19.70 7.20
N SER A 118 -1.11 -19.13 8.20
CA SER A 118 -1.35 -19.44 9.62
C SER A 118 -2.75 -19.00 10.09
N LEU A 119 -3.26 -17.89 9.57
CA LEU A 119 -4.60 -17.36 9.87
C LEU A 119 -5.72 -18.04 9.06
N GLY A 120 -5.40 -18.95 8.12
CA GLY A 120 -6.38 -19.59 7.24
C GLY A 120 -7.00 -18.66 6.21
N VAL A 121 -6.31 -17.57 5.84
CA VAL A 121 -6.76 -16.62 4.82
C VAL A 121 -6.15 -17.02 3.47
N PRO A 122 -6.95 -17.30 2.42
CA PRO A 122 -6.43 -17.62 1.11
C PRO A 122 -5.63 -16.45 0.51
N ILE A 123 -4.36 -16.70 0.16
CA ILE A 123 -3.47 -15.65 -0.36
C ILE A 123 -3.95 -15.06 -1.70
N ASN A 124 -4.62 -15.86 -2.53
CA ASN A 124 -5.18 -15.39 -3.80
C ASN A 124 -6.25 -14.32 -3.56
N GLY A 125 -7.11 -14.52 -2.58
CA GLY A 125 -8.10 -13.51 -2.18
C GLY A 125 -7.47 -12.21 -1.69
N MET A 126 -6.28 -12.27 -1.08
CA MET A 126 -5.53 -11.06 -0.71
C MET A 126 -4.95 -10.34 -1.92
N ILE A 127 -4.49 -11.07 -2.95
CA ILE A 127 -4.02 -10.47 -4.20
C ILE A 127 -5.17 -9.72 -4.87
N ASP A 128 -6.32 -10.37 -5.01
CA ASP A 128 -7.51 -9.75 -5.60
C ASP A 128 -8.04 -8.58 -4.75
N ALA A 129 -7.94 -8.69 -3.42
CA ALA A 129 -8.28 -7.59 -2.51
C ALA A 129 -7.43 -6.34 -2.78
N ILE A 130 -6.11 -6.47 -2.97
CA ILE A 130 -5.24 -5.34 -3.30
C ILE A 130 -5.53 -4.80 -4.70
N GLN A 131 -5.90 -5.65 -5.66
CA GLN A 131 -6.34 -5.20 -7.00
C GLN A 131 -7.63 -4.39 -6.93
N CYS A 132 -8.64 -4.84 -6.18
CA CYS A 132 -9.86 -4.08 -5.94
C CYS A 132 -9.55 -2.75 -5.22
N LEU A 133 -8.63 -2.76 -4.26
CA LEU A 133 -8.20 -1.53 -3.58
C LEU A 133 -7.57 -0.53 -4.57
N LYS A 134 -6.75 -1.01 -5.49
CA LYS A 134 -6.18 -0.19 -6.57
C LYS A 134 -7.28 0.40 -7.47
N GLN A 135 -8.23 -0.42 -7.93
CA GLN A 135 -9.32 0.04 -8.79
C GLN A 135 -10.17 1.11 -8.09
N ALA A 136 -10.60 0.84 -6.84
CA ALA A 136 -11.34 1.81 -6.03
C ALA A 136 -10.57 3.11 -5.81
N THR A 137 -9.24 3.03 -5.65
CA THR A 137 -8.38 4.21 -5.50
C THR A 137 -8.35 5.04 -6.78
N LEU A 138 -8.17 4.41 -7.95
CA LEU A 138 -8.12 5.08 -9.25
C LEU A 138 -9.44 5.79 -9.60
N GLU A 139 -10.59 5.19 -9.26
CA GLU A 139 -11.91 5.82 -9.45
C GLU A 139 -12.10 7.08 -8.59
N ASN A 140 -11.34 7.19 -7.50
CA ASN A 140 -11.45 8.28 -6.53
C ASN A 140 -10.35 9.34 -6.69
N ILE A 141 -9.48 9.25 -7.69
CA ILE A 141 -8.37 10.18 -7.91
C ILE A 141 -8.45 10.78 -9.32
N SER A 142 -8.00 12.03 -9.46
CA SER A 142 -7.89 12.75 -10.74
C SER A 142 -6.92 12.04 -11.68
N GLN A 143 -7.18 12.03 -13.00
CA GLN A 143 -6.23 11.47 -13.97
C GLN A 143 -4.86 12.15 -13.96
N GLU A 144 -4.76 13.40 -13.50
CA GLU A 144 -3.50 14.12 -13.35
C GLU A 144 -2.64 13.63 -12.17
N ASP A 145 -3.27 12.94 -11.20
CA ASP A 145 -2.63 12.41 -9.99
C ASP A 145 -2.38 10.89 -10.07
N VAL A 146 -2.73 10.26 -11.20
CA VAL A 146 -2.52 8.83 -11.50
C VAL A 146 -1.16 8.63 -12.16
#